data_AF-A0YXA6-F1
#
_entry.id   AF-A0YXA6-F1
#
_cell.length_a   1.000
_cell.length_b   1.000
_cell.length_c   1.000
_cell.angle_alpha   90.00
_cell.angle_beta   90.00
_cell.angle_gamma   90.00
#
_symmetry.space_group_name_H-M   'P 1'
#
loop_
_entity.id
_entity.type
_entity.pdbx_description
1 polymer ?
#
loop_
_entity_poly.entity_id
_entity_poly.type
_entity_poly.pdbx_seq_one_letter_code
_entity_poly.pdbx_strand_id
1 'polypeptide(L)'
;MIISYQYRLKPNYEQRCRLNSWLEKLRCQYNYLLADRFDWWENNRNYVNSCPLVCSIAEPREQPEYYKQKRSLVQLKQERPWYKDIHAHVLQDMVKRVDLAFSRYIKGDKNGKRSGKPR
;
A
#
# COMPACT_ATOMS: atom_id res chain seq x y z
N MET A 1 -30.63 23.16 20.76
CA MET A 1 -30.42 23.09 19.30
C MET A 1 -28.94 23.19 19.03
N ILE A 2 -28.28 22.12 18.57
CA ILE A 2 -26.83 22.13 18.27
C ILE A 2 -26.68 22.60 16.82
N ILE A 3 -26.01 23.73 16.61
CA ILE A 3 -25.72 24.27 15.28
C ILE A 3 -24.43 23.60 14.79
N SER A 4 -24.51 22.88 13.67
CA SER A 4 -23.33 22.31 13.00
C SER A 4 -22.91 23.21 11.85
N TYR A 5 -21.66 23.64 11.86
CA TYR A 5 -21.09 24.49 10.81
C TYR A 5 -20.28 23.64 9.82
N GLN A 6 -20.51 23.84 8.53
CA GLN A 6 -19.71 23.23 7.48
C GLN A 6 -18.66 24.21 6.98
N TYR A 7 -17.38 23.87 7.17
CA TYR A 7 -16.26 24.67 6.68
C TYR A 7 -15.59 23.97 5.50
N ARG A 8 -15.27 24.74 4.45
CA ARG A 8 -14.47 24.27 3.32
C ARG A 8 -13.01 24.66 3.55
N LEU A 9 -12.11 23.68 3.47
CA LEU A 9 -10.67 23.95 3.46
C LEU A 9 -10.32 24.74 2.19
N LYS A 10 -9.74 25.94 2.35
CA LYS A 10 -9.24 26.77 1.25
C LYS A 10 -7.73 26.99 1.44
N PRO A 11 -6.88 26.03 1.01
CA PRO A 11 -5.45 26.18 1.18
C PRO A 11 -4.89 27.28 0.27
N ASN A 12 -3.91 28.01 0.79
CA ASN A 12 -3.12 28.98 0.04
C ASN A 12 -2.20 28.28 -0.98
N TYR A 13 -1.51 29.06 -1.82
CA TYR A 13 -0.66 28.51 -2.88
C TYR A 13 0.42 27.55 -2.36
N GLU A 14 1.16 27.95 -1.32
CA GLU A 14 2.23 27.16 -0.73
C GLU A 14 1.71 25.85 -0.11
N GLN A 15 0.57 25.92 0.59
CA GLN A 15 -0.10 24.76 1.18
C GLN A 15 -0.52 23.77 0.08
N ARG A 16 -1.07 24.25 -1.05
CA ARG A 16 -1.42 23.38 -2.18
C ARG A 16 -0.19 22.68 -2.77
N CYS A 17 0.89 23.42 -2.97
CA CYS A 17 2.14 22.86 -3.47
C CYS A 17 2.67 21.76 -2.53
N ARG A 18 2.64 22.01 -1.22
CA ARG A 18 3.04 21.04 -0.20
C ARG A 18 2.15 19.79 -0.20
N LEU A 19 0.83 19.96 -0.24
CA LEU A 19 -0.12 18.84 -0.31
C LEU A 19 0.06 17.99 -1.57
N ASN A 20 0.29 18.62 -2.72
CA ASN A 20 0.56 17.90 -3.97
C ASN A 20 1.88 17.13 -3.90
N SER A 21 2.95 17.74 -3.37
CA SER A 21 4.23 17.05 -3.15
C SER A 21 4.07 15.84 -2.23
N TRP A 22 3.28 15.95 -1.16
CA TRP A 22 2.97 14.81 -0.29
C TRP A 22 2.16 13.73 -1.00
N LEU A 23 1.16 14.11 -1.80
CA LEU A 23 0.34 13.18 -2.56
C LEU A 23 1.19 12.34 -3.53
N GLU A 24 2.10 12.96 -4.26
CA GLU A 24 2.99 12.26 -5.19
C GLU A 24 3.92 11.27 -4.48
N LYS A 25 4.53 11.68 -3.36
CA LYS A 25 5.35 10.80 -2.52
C LYS A 25 4.55 9.59 -2.01
N LEU A 26 3.30 9.82 -1.60
CA LEU A 26 2.40 8.75 -1.13
C LEU A 26 1.99 7.80 -2.26
N ARG A 27 1.69 8.31 -3.46
CA ARG A 27 1.38 7.51 -4.65
C ARG A 27 2.54 6.59 -5.03
N CYS A 28 3.75 7.13 -5.07
CA CYS A 28 4.95 6.34 -5.35
C CYS A 28 5.13 5.22 -4.32
N GLN A 29 5.00 5.54 -3.02
CA GLN A 29 5.18 4.55 -1.97
C GLN A 29 4.06 3.51 -1.97
N TYR A 30 2.82 3.92 -2.24
CA TYR A 30 1.68 3.02 -2.39
C TYR A 30 1.95 1.98 -3.48
N ASN A 31 2.36 2.44 -4.66
CA ASN A 31 2.65 1.56 -5.79
C ASN A 31 3.84 0.65 -5.56
N TYR A 32 4.88 1.13 -4.88
CA TYR A 32 6.00 0.30 -4.45
C TYR A 32 5.57 -0.86 -3.53
N LEU A 33 4.79 -0.57 -2.49
CA LEU A 33 4.32 -1.59 -1.55
C LEU A 33 3.29 -2.55 -2.16
N LEU A 34 2.50 -2.06 -3.11
CA LEU A 34 1.56 -2.86 -3.87
C LEU A 34 2.30 -3.82 -4.82
N ALA A 35 3.34 -3.34 -5.51
CA ALA A 35 4.21 -4.16 -6.35
C ALA A 35 4.87 -5.28 -5.54
N ASP A 36 5.43 -4.97 -4.38
CA ASP A 36 6.03 -5.95 -3.48
C ASP A 36 5.07 -7.11 -3.11
N ARG A 37 3.80 -6.80 -2.88
CA ARG A 37 2.75 -7.80 -2.63
C ARG A 37 2.41 -8.62 -3.87
N PHE A 38 2.37 -7.98 -5.05
CA PHE A 38 2.16 -8.68 -6.31
C PHE A 38 3.31 -9.62 -6.64
N ASP A 39 4.55 -9.18 -6.46
CA ASP A 39 5.74 -10.00 -6.67
C ASP A 39 5.70 -11.23 -5.77
N TRP A 40 5.38 -11.04 -4.48
CA TRP A 40 5.19 -12.17 -3.57
C TRP A 40 4.06 -13.10 -4.04
N TRP A 41 2.90 -12.57 -4.42
CA TRP A 41 1.76 -13.36 -4.84
C TRP A 41 2.01 -14.15 -6.12
N GLU A 42 2.64 -13.55 -7.12
CA GLU A 42 2.95 -14.20 -8.40
C GLU A 42 3.99 -15.31 -8.21
N ASN A 43 5.01 -15.09 -7.37
CA ASN A 43 6.05 -16.09 -7.12
C ASN A 43 5.61 -17.24 -6.19
N ASN A 44 4.60 -17.03 -5.34
CA ASN A 44 4.12 -18.06 -4.41
C ASN A 44 2.83 -18.77 -4.88
N ARG A 45 2.19 -18.29 -5.94
CA ARG A 45 0.99 -18.92 -6.52
C ARG A 45 1.39 -20.05 -7.46
N ASN A 46 1.83 -21.17 -6.91
CA ASN A 46 1.96 -22.40 -7.69
C ASN A 46 0.72 -23.27 -7.54
N TYR A 47 0.23 -23.83 -8.65
CA TYR A 47 -0.78 -24.88 -8.58
C TYR A 47 -0.12 -26.14 -8.00
N VAL A 48 -0.83 -26.85 -7.13
CA VAL A 48 -0.32 -28.05 -6.42
C VAL A 48 0.32 -29.07 -7.39
N ASN A 49 -0.14 -29.09 -8.65
CA ASN A 49 0.26 -30.07 -9.67
C ASN A 49 1.21 -29.50 -10.74
N SER A 50 1.74 -28.29 -10.58
CA SER A 50 2.50 -27.60 -11.64
C SER A 50 3.98 -27.38 -11.31
N CYS A 51 4.43 -27.70 -10.09
CA CYS A 51 5.85 -27.69 -9.78
C CYS A 51 6.46 -29.09 -10.00
N PRO A 52 7.38 -29.26 -10.97
CA PRO A 52 8.17 -30.50 -11.07
C PRO A 52 9.23 -30.60 -9.96
N LEU A 53 9.46 -29.52 -9.20
CA LEU A 53 10.44 -29.49 -8.12
C LEU A 53 9.81 -30.04 -6.83
N VAL A 54 10.47 -31.02 -6.21
CA VAL A 54 10.12 -31.59 -4.90
C VAL A 54 10.48 -30.64 -3.75
N CYS A 55 11.39 -29.68 -3.99
CA CYS A 55 11.86 -28.68 -3.03
C CYS A 55 12.01 -27.29 -3.67
N SER A 56 11.95 -26.24 -2.85
CA SER A 56 12.13 -24.85 -3.31
C SER A 56 13.62 -24.53 -3.51
N ILE A 57 13.96 -23.86 -4.63
CA ILE A 57 15.34 -23.44 -4.94
C ILE A 57 15.81 -22.28 -4.03
N ALA A 58 14.87 -21.48 -3.54
CA ALA A 58 15.11 -20.39 -2.60
C ALA A 58 14.21 -20.54 -1.38
N GLU A 59 14.62 -19.97 -0.25
CA GLU A 59 13.75 -19.95 0.93
C GLU A 59 12.43 -19.24 0.61
N PRO A 60 11.28 -19.82 1.01
CA PRO A 60 9.99 -19.17 0.82
C PRO A 60 9.99 -17.80 1.47
N ARG A 61 9.84 -16.75 0.65
CA ARG A 61 9.76 -15.39 1.15
C ARG A 61 8.51 -15.25 2.02
N GLU A 62 8.67 -14.69 3.21
CA GLU A 62 7.52 -14.44 4.07
C GLU A 62 6.56 -13.43 3.42
N GLN A 63 5.26 -13.61 3.66
CA GLN A 63 4.23 -12.74 3.11
C GLN A 63 4.42 -11.28 3.55
N PRO A 64 4.40 -10.30 2.61
CA PRO A 64 4.45 -8.87 2.92
C PRO A 64 3.11 -8.38 3.48
N GLU A 65 2.85 -8.74 4.74
CA GLU A 65 1.65 -8.35 5.48
C GLU A 65 1.65 -6.87 5.89
N TYR A 66 0.46 -6.37 6.26
CA TYR A 66 0.27 -5.01 6.77
C TYR A 66 1.27 -4.62 7.85
N TYR A 67 1.49 -5.46 8.87
CA TYR A 67 2.38 -5.12 9.97
C TYR A 67 3.85 -5.04 9.55
N LYS A 68 4.30 -5.89 8.61
CA LYS A 68 5.67 -5.87 8.08
C LYS A 68 5.92 -4.62 7.26
N GLN A 69 5.02 -4.29 6.33
CA GLN A 69 5.11 -3.07 5.53
C GLN A 69 4.94 -1.80 6.37
N LYS A 70 4.20 -1.87 7.49
CA LYS A 70 4.10 -0.76 8.44
C LYS A 70 5.42 -0.53 9.18
N ARG A 71 6.11 -1.60 9.57
CA ARG A 71 7.44 -1.52 10.23
C ARG A 71 8.50 -0.94 9.29
N SER A 72 8.46 -1.28 8.00
CA SER A 72 9.44 -0.74 7.02
C SER A 72 9.34 0.78 6.83
N LEU A 73 8.25 1.43 7.27
CA LEU A 73 8.14 2.89 7.26
C LEU A 73 9.21 3.59 8.12
N VAL A 74 9.72 2.92 9.15
CA VAL A 74 10.80 3.47 10.00
C VAL A 74 12.07 3.61 9.17
N GLN A 75 12.46 2.53 8.49
CA GLN A 75 13.61 2.50 7.59
C GLN A 75 13.41 3.45 6.40
N LEU A 76 12.20 3.50 5.82
CA LEU A 76 11.86 4.43 4.75
C LEU A 76 12.17 5.89 5.13
N LYS A 77 11.85 6.31 6.36
CA LYS A 77 12.13 7.67 6.84
C LYS A 77 13.62 7.94 7.07
N GLN A 78 14.42 6.89 7.30
CA GLN A 78 15.88 7.01 7.41
C GLN A 78 16.50 7.15 6.02
N GLU A 79 16.13 6.27 5.09
CA GLU A 79 16.66 6.26 3.71
C GLU A 79 16.17 7.44 2.87
N ARG A 80 14.94 7.89 3.11
CA ARG A 80 14.30 8.97 2.35
C ARG A 80 13.79 10.06 3.30
N PRO A 81 14.67 10.97 3.74
CA PRO A 81 14.34 11.97 4.76
C PRO A 81 13.15 12.87 4.40
N TRP A 82 12.86 13.10 3.12
CA TRP A 82 11.71 13.90 2.65
C TRP A 82 10.34 13.30 2.97
N TYR A 83 10.28 12.06 3.47
CA TYR A 83 9.05 11.47 4.04
C TYR A 83 8.83 11.86 5.50
N LYS A 84 9.81 12.48 6.17
CA LYS A 84 9.64 13.01 7.53
C LYS A 84 8.66 14.18 7.56
N ASP A 85 8.55 14.94 6.47
CA ASP A 85 7.58 16.02 6.29
C ASP A 85 6.12 15.52 6.34
N ILE A 86 5.90 14.24 6.03
CA ILE A 86 4.57 13.64 6.03
C ILE A 86 4.27 13.09 7.43
N HIS A 87 3.12 13.47 7.95
CA HIS A 87 2.66 13.01 9.25
C HIS A 87 2.60 11.47 9.32
N ALA A 88 3.06 10.89 10.44
CA ALA A 88 3.21 9.45 10.58
C ALA A 88 1.89 8.68 10.34
N HIS A 89 0.76 9.20 10.85
CA HIS A 89 -0.54 8.55 10.65
C HIS A 89 -0.96 8.49 9.17
N VAL A 90 -0.55 9.46 8.34
CA VAL A 90 -0.89 9.46 6.90
C VAL A 90 -0.16 8.33 6.18
N LEU A 91 1.11 8.10 6.52
CA LEU A 91 1.87 6.97 5.98
C LEU A 91 1.29 5.63 6.44
N GLN A 92 0.88 5.53 7.70
CA GLN A 92 0.26 4.31 8.22
C GLN A 92 -1.10 4.03 7.57
N ASP A 93 -1.93 5.06 7.35
CA ASP A 93 -3.20 4.92 6.64
C ASP A 93 -2.98 4.49 5.18
N MET A 94 -1.96 5.02 4.52
CA MET A 94 -1.59 4.60 3.17
C MET A 94 -1.28 3.09 3.10
N VAL A 95 -0.48 2.56 4.05
CA VAL A 95 -0.20 1.10 4.11
C VAL A 95 -1.48 0.30 4.33
N LYS A 96 -2.41 0.80 5.16
CA LYS A 96 -3.72 0.16 5.35
C LYS A 96 -4.54 0.13 4.06
N ARG A 97 -4.47 1.19 3.23
CA ARG A 97 -5.14 1.22 1.91
C ARG A 97 -4.53 0.22 0.93
N VAL A 98 -3.22 0.03 0.95
CA VAL A 98 -2.54 -1.01 0.15
C VAL A 98 -3.11 -2.38 0.50
N ASP A 99 -3.21 -2.66 1.81
CA ASP A 99 -3.72 -3.93 2.32
C ASP A 99 -5.17 -4.22 1.92
N LEU A 100 -6.04 -3.22 2.07
CA LEU A 100 -7.45 -3.31 1.67
C LEU A 100 -7.61 -3.49 0.15
N ALA A 101 -6.85 -2.75 -0.65
CA ALA A 101 -6.91 -2.84 -2.11
C ALA A 101 -6.47 -4.22 -2.60
N PHE A 102 -5.38 -4.74 -2.05
CA PHE A 102 -4.87 -6.05 -2.37
C PHE A 102 -5.82 -7.17 -1.94
N SER A 103 -6.37 -7.08 -0.73
CA SER A 103 -7.36 -8.05 -0.22
C SER A 103 -8.62 -8.10 -1.08
N ARG A 104 -9.12 -6.93 -1.55
CA ARG A 104 -10.24 -6.85 -2.48
C ARG A 104 -9.93 -7.50 -3.83
N TYR A 105 -8.72 -7.30 -4.35
CA TYR A 105 -8.28 -7.91 -5.60
C TYR A 105 -8.24 -9.45 -5.51
N ILE A 106 -7.75 -10.00 -4.40
CA ILE A 106 -7.67 -11.45 -4.20
C ILE A 106 -9.05 -12.08 -3.98
N LYS A 107 -9.87 -11.51 -3.10
CA LYS A 107 -11.16 -12.09 -2.69
C LYS A 107 -12.14 -12.22 -3.86
N GLY A 108 -12.14 -11.24 -4.76
CA GLY A 108 -13.16 -11.13 -5.82
C GLY A 108 -14.53 -10.71 -5.29
N ASP A 109 -15.42 -10.39 -6.23
CA ASP A 109 -16.83 -10.07 -5.98
C ASP A 109 -17.67 -11.35 -5.77
N LYS A 110 -18.90 -11.20 -5.28
CA LYS A 110 -19.89 -12.29 -5.10
C LYS A 110 -20.12 -13.13 -6.35
N ASN A 111 -19.86 -12.56 -7.53
CA ASN A 111 -19.98 -13.22 -8.83
C ASN A 111 -18.68 -13.91 -9.29
N GLY A 112 -17.66 -14.02 -8.44
CA GLY A 112 -16.33 -14.56 -8.78
C GLY A 112 -15.47 -13.63 -9.66
N LYS A 113 -16.00 -12.45 -10.04
CA LYS A 113 -15.25 -11.46 -10.83
C LYS A 113 -14.31 -10.69 -9.93
N ARG A 114 -13.03 -10.59 -10.30
CA ARG A 114 -12.06 -9.79 -9.56
C ARG A 114 -12.27 -8.30 -9.85
N SER A 115 -12.04 -7.46 -8.84
CA SER A 115 -11.88 -6.03 -9.06
C SER A 115 -10.69 -5.76 -9.97
N GLY A 116 -10.69 -4.65 -10.71
CA GLY A 116 -9.54 -4.25 -11.53
C GLY A 116 -8.25 -4.21 -10.71
N LYS A 117 -7.11 -4.53 -11.34
CA LYS A 117 -5.80 -4.53 -10.66
C LYS A 117 -5.54 -3.12 -10.08
N PRO A 118 -5.34 -2.99 -8.76
CA PRO A 118 -5.06 -1.69 -8.13
C PRO A 118 -3.78 -1.05 -8.71
N ARG A 119 -3.76 0.28 -8.75
CA ARG A 119 -2.68 1.14 -9.27
C ARG A 119 -2.64 2.49 -8.54
#